data_AF-A0A920P198-F1
#
_entry.id   AF-A0A920P198-F1
#
_cell.length_a   1.000
_cell.length_b   1.000
_cell.length_c   1.000
_cell.angle_alpha   90.00
_cell.angle_beta   90.00
_cell.angle_gamma   90.00
#
_symmetry.space_group_name_H-M   'P 1'
#
loop_
_entity.id
_entity.type
_entity.pdbx_description
1 polymer ?
#
loop_
_entity_poly.entity_id
_entity_poly.type
_entity_poly.pdbx_seq_one_letter_code
_entity_poly.pdbx_strand_id
1 'polypeptide(L)'
;MLTLFWLIFWAGLTVLVVTAGVSLRMQLRDRVEKNRPSVDDAAIEEILATGALTTDEDSPLNIEQIDDEEHKFWSQTWDEPDEW
;
A
#
# COMPACT_ATOMS: atom_id res chain seq x y z
N MET A 1 -25.81 -1.29 37.29
CA MET A 1 -25.56 0.05 36.70
C MET A 1 -24.15 0.12 36.09
N LEU A 2 -23.08 -0.06 36.86
CA LEU A 2 -21.69 0.08 36.39
C LEU A 2 -21.28 -0.93 35.29
N THR A 3 -21.73 -2.18 35.40
CA THR A 3 -21.42 -3.25 34.45
C THR A 3 -22.03 -3.03 33.07
N LEU A 4 -23.24 -2.50 33.02
CA LEU A 4 -23.96 -2.21 31.78
C LEU A 4 -23.35 -1.01 31.05
N PHE A 5 -22.89 0.00 31.80
CA PHE A 5 -22.12 1.12 31.26
C PHE A 5 -20.79 0.66 30.64
N TRP A 6 -20.07 -0.22 31.34
CA TRP A 6 -18.80 -0.78 30.84
C TRP A 6 -18.99 -1.56 29.55
N LEU A 7 -20.03 -2.41 29.47
CA LEU A 7 -20.34 -3.16 28.25
C LEU A 7 -20.67 -2.25 27.06
N ILE A 8 -21.46 -1.20 27.27
CA ILE A 8 -21.78 -0.22 26.20
C ILE A 8 -20.54 0.55 25.77
N PHE A 9 -19.68 0.93 26.72
CA PHE A 9 -18.44 1.63 26.44
C PHE A 9 -17.50 0.80 25.55
N TRP A 10 -17.28 -0.47 25.90
CA TRP A 10 -16.45 -1.38 25.10
C TRP A 10 -17.06 -1.71 23.74
N ALA A 11 -18.38 -1.86 23.68
CA ALA A 11 -19.09 -2.06 22.42
C ALA A 11 -18.89 -0.86 21.48
N GLY A 12 -19.07 0.37 22.00
CA GLY A 12 -18.84 1.60 21.25
C GLY A 12 -17.40 1.74 20.77
N LEU A 13 -16.42 1.46 21.65
CA LEU A 13 -15.00 1.50 21.30
C LEU A 13 -14.67 0.50 20.18
N THR A 14 -15.19 -0.72 20.27
CA THR A 14 -14.96 -1.77 19.25
C THR A 14 -15.53 -1.35 17.90
N VAL A 15 -16.75 -0.80 17.87
CA VAL A 15 -17.36 -0.29 16.64
C VAL A 15 -16.54 0.85 16.04
N LEU A 16 -16.02 1.76 16.86
CA LEU A 16 -15.18 2.87 16.40
C LEU A 16 -13.87 2.36 15.77
N VAL A 17 -13.19 1.41 16.42
CA VAL A 17 -11.94 0.81 15.91
C VAL A 17 -12.19 0.05 14.61
N VAL A 18 -13.26 -0.74 14.52
CA VAL A 18 -13.62 -1.48 13.30
C VAL A 18 -13.95 -0.52 12.17
N THR A 19 -14.72 0.54 12.44
CA THR A 19 -15.10 1.52 11.42
C THR A 19 -13.88 2.28 10.90
N ALA A 20 -12.98 2.71 11.79
CA ALA A 20 -11.73 3.38 11.41
C ALA A 20 -10.81 2.44 10.61
N GLY A 21 -10.67 1.19 11.03
CA GLY A 21 -9.86 0.19 10.33
C GLY A 21 -10.41 -0.19 8.96
N VAL A 22 -11.73 -0.34 8.81
CA VAL A 22 -12.38 -0.61 7.53
C VAL A 22 -12.23 0.58 6.58
N SER A 23 -12.41 1.81 7.08
CA SER A 23 -12.21 3.04 6.28
C SER A 23 -10.78 3.14 5.76
N LEU A 24 -9.79 2.90 6.63
CA LEU A 24 -8.38 2.91 6.26
C LEU A 24 -8.06 1.80 5.24
N ARG A 25 -8.63 0.61 5.43
CA ARG A 25 -8.41 -0.54 4.54
C ARG A 25 -9.10 -0.37 3.18
N MET A 26 -10.27 0.25 3.14
CA MET A 26 -10.93 0.66 1.88
C MET A 26 -10.13 1.73 1.16
N GLN A 27 -9.63 2.73 1.88
CA GLN A 27 -8.83 3.80 1.27
C GLN A 27 -7.49 3.29 0.74
N LEU A 28 -6.87 2.31 1.40
CA LEU A 28 -5.72 1.58 0.86
C LEU A 28 -6.10 0.76 -0.37
N ARG A 29 -7.23 0.06 -0.33
CA ARG A 29 -7.66 -0.77 -1.46
C ARG A 29 -7.95 0.08 -2.70
N ASP A 30 -8.63 1.21 -2.54
CA ASP A 30 -8.88 2.14 -3.65
C ASP A 30 -7.60 2.79 -4.18
N ARG A 31 -6.61 3.09 -3.32
CA ARG A 31 -5.30 3.61 -3.77
C ARG A 31 -4.47 2.54 -4.47
N VAL A 32 -4.44 1.31 -3.96
CA VAL A 32 -3.69 0.21 -4.57
C VAL A 32 -4.37 -0.29 -5.84
N GLU A 33 -5.70 -0.28 -5.91
CA GLU A 33 -6.46 -0.69 -7.11
C GLU A 33 -6.40 0.36 -8.21
N LYS A 34 -6.38 1.67 -7.87
CA LYS A 34 -6.11 2.74 -8.86
C LYS A 34 -4.67 2.82 -9.33
N ASN A 35 -3.70 2.54 -8.47
CA ASN A 35 -2.27 2.61 -8.81
C ASN A 35 -1.67 1.24 -9.08
N ARG A 36 -2.47 0.24 -9.45
CA ARG A 36 -1.91 -1.04 -9.91
C ARG A 36 -1.51 -0.85 -11.37
N PRO A 37 -0.22 -0.76 -11.71
CA PRO A 37 0.19 -0.75 -13.11
C PRO A 37 -0.30 -2.05 -13.73
N SER A 38 -1.32 -1.95 -14.58
CA SER A 38 -1.84 -3.08 -15.34
C SER A 38 -0.90 -3.28 -16.51
N VAL A 39 0.06 -4.20 -16.36
CA VAL A 39 0.94 -4.61 -17.44
C VAL A 39 0.16 -5.59 -18.32
N ASP A 40 -0.28 -5.11 -19.49
CA ASP A 40 -0.96 -5.93 -20.49
C ASP A 40 0.05 -6.70 -21.36
N ASP A 41 -0.37 -7.74 -22.06
CA ASP A 41 0.53 -8.59 -22.86
C ASP A 41 1.28 -7.80 -23.94
N ALA A 42 0.67 -6.73 -24.45
CA ALA A 42 1.32 -5.78 -25.37
C ALA A 42 2.47 -5.00 -24.71
N ALA A 43 2.34 -4.63 -23.43
CA ALA A 43 3.40 -3.97 -22.67
C ALA A 43 4.57 -4.93 -22.40
N ILE A 44 4.28 -6.22 -22.21
CA ILE A 44 5.31 -7.27 -22.07
C ILE A 44 6.08 -7.42 -23.39
N GLU A 45 5.38 -7.44 -24.52
CA GLU A 45 6.01 -7.53 -25.84
C GLU A 45 6.90 -6.31 -26.14
N GLU A 46 6.47 -5.10 -25.77
CA GLU A 46 7.26 -3.88 -25.90
C GLU A 46 8.53 -3.90 -25.05
N ILE A 47 8.45 -4.36 -23.79
CA ILE A 47 9.62 -4.52 -22.92
C ILE A 47 10.59 -5.55 -23.50
N LEU A 48 10.09 -6.68 -24.01
CA LEU A 48 10.93 -7.71 -24.61
C LEU A 48 11.60 -7.24 -25.90
N ALA A 49 10.93 -6.40 -26.69
CA ALA A 49 11.45 -5.89 -27.95
C ALA A 49 12.41 -4.69 -27.78
N THR A 50 12.09 -3.77 -26.89
CA THR A 50 12.76 -2.45 -26.78
C THR A 50 13.59 -2.33 -25.50
N GLY A 51 13.34 -3.16 -24.49
CA GLY A 51 13.96 -3.06 -23.16
C GLY A 51 13.44 -1.88 -22.32
N ALA A 52 12.40 -1.20 -22.77
CA ALA A 52 11.78 -0.06 -22.10
C ALA A 52 10.26 -0.12 -22.32
N LEU A 53 9.49 0.37 -21.35
CA LEU A 53 8.04 0.51 -21.43
C LEU A 53 7.69 1.99 -21.44
N THR A 54 7.01 2.44 -22.49
CA THR A 54 6.52 3.81 -22.58
C THR A 54 5.09 3.85 -22.07
N THR A 55 4.86 4.52 -20.93
CA THR A 55 3.53 4.62 -20.31
C THR A 55 2.98 6.05 -20.48
N ASP A 56 1.69 6.19 -20.78
CA ASP A 56 0.96 7.47 -20.95
C ASP A 56 0.72 8.26 -19.63
N GLU A 57 1.49 7.98 -18.58
CA GLU A 57 1.36 8.69 -17.31
C GLU A 57 2.08 10.05 -17.45
N ASP A 58 1.30 11.10 -17.69
CA ASP A 58 1.74 12.47 -18.01
C ASP A 58 2.58 13.16 -16.90
N SER A 59 2.70 12.53 -15.73
CA SER A 59 3.50 13.06 -14.63
C SER A 59 4.82 12.30 -14.52
N PRO A 60 5.97 12.97 -14.64
CA PRO A 60 7.25 12.32 -14.39
C PRO A 60 7.27 11.72 -12.99
N LEU A 61 7.80 10.51 -12.86
CA LEU A 61 7.99 9.85 -11.57
C LEU A 61 8.69 10.82 -10.60
N ASN A 62 8.15 10.95 -9.39
CA ASN A 62 8.72 11.83 -8.38
C ASN A 62 9.99 11.19 -7.81
N ILE A 63 11.15 11.58 -8.35
CA ILE A 63 12.45 11.04 -7.98
C ILE A 63 12.80 11.31 -6.51
N GLU A 64 12.39 12.46 -5.96
CA GLU A 64 12.64 12.82 -4.57
C GLU A 64 11.87 11.89 -3.62
N GLN A 65 10.62 11.57 -3.95
CA GLN A 65 9.82 10.62 -3.18
C GLN A 65 10.40 9.20 -3.22
N ILE A 66 10.98 8.80 -4.35
CA ILE A 66 11.63 7.50 -4.51
C ILE A 66 12.87 7.42 -3.61
N ASP A 67 13.73 8.45 -3.61
CA ASP A 67 14.94 8.50 -2.79
C ASP A 67 14.62 8.44 -1.29
N ASP A 68 13.59 9.18 -0.85
CA ASP A 68 13.11 9.16 0.53
C ASP A 68 12.61 7.77 0.97
N GLU A 69 11.82 7.10 0.12
CA GLU A 69 11.31 5.76 0.42
C GLU A 69 12.41 4.69 0.34
N GLU A 70 13.39 4.82 -0.56
CA GLU A 70 14.58 3.96 -0.60
C GLU A 70 15.40 4.10 0.68
N HIS A 71 15.68 5.33 1.12
CA HIS A 71 16.40 5.58 2.37
C HIS A 71 15.66 4.98 3.57
N LYS A 72 14.33 5.12 3.59
CA LYS A 72 13.46 4.53 4.62
C LYS A 72 13.41 3.00 4.55
N PHE A 73 13.50 2.41 3.36
CA PHE A 73 13.58 0.95 3.17
C PHE A 73 14.90 0.39 3.68
N TRP A 74 16.03 1.01 3.30
CA TRP A 74 17.37 0.55 3.69
C TRP A 74 17.73 0.84 5.15
N SER A 75 17.08 1.80 5.80
CA SER A 75 17.26 2.07 7.23
C SER A 75 16.51 1.10 8.16
N GLN A 76 15.65 0.23 7.62
CA GLN A 76 14.96 -0.78 8.41
C GLN A 76 15.90 -1.93 8.79
N THR A 77 15.56 -2.61 9.87
CA THR A 77 16.24 -3.86 10.26
C THR A 77 15.71 -4.98 9.38
N TRP A 78 16.62 -5.61 8.65
CA TRP A 78 16.34 -6.77 7.80
C TRP A 78 16.80 -8.03 8.53
N ASP A 79 15.95 -9.06 8.53
CA ASP A 79 16.35 -10.37 9.00
C ASP A 79 17.46 -10.92 8.09
N GLU A 80 18.43 -11.61 8.69
CA GLU A 80 19.48 -12.27 7.91
C GLU A 80 18.85 -13.36 7.03
N PRO A 81 19.29 -13.51 5.77
CA PRO A 81 18.78 -14.55 4.90
C PRO A 81 19.09 -15.94 5.49
N ASP A 82 18.10 -16.82 5.48
CA ASP A 82 18.25 -18.19 5.96
C ASP A 82 19.36 -18.93 5.20
N GLU A 83 20.22 -19.65 5.93
CA GLU A 83 21.23 -20.53 5.35
C GLU A 83 20.54 -21.80 4.80
N TRP A 84 20.38 -21.86 3.48
CA TRP A 84 19.94 -23.04 2.71
C TRP A 84 21.02 -24.12 2.53
#